data_AF-A0A8D9H0B4-F1
#
_entry.id   AF-A0A8D9H0B4-F1
#
_cell.length_a   1.000
_cell.length_b   1.000
_cell.length_c   1.000
_cell.angle_alpha   90.00
_cell.angle_beta   90.00
_cell.angle_gamma   90.00
#
_symmetry.space_group_name_H-M   'P 1'
#
loop_
_entity.id
_entity.type
_entity.pdbx_description
1 polymer ?
#
loop_
_entity_poly.entity_id
_entity_poly.type
_entity_poly.pdbx_seq_one_letter_code
_entity_poly.pdbx_strand_id
1 'polypeptide(L)'
;MMKNPENCSRAFFSFTPVCEDVSNNFSESYNNTLNTAREMPLVEMLETVRRQAMIRMDMRRTKAFKWQAKYSEKVANTIKAEKKHLFDCRVIPSGNGIYEVGENNHSHTVNMVEKTCVCRRWSMTGIPCRHALRVILKKKLDPLNYVSHWYLTSTWRKQYCNPILPVNGINFWRSSGEPTITVGNVLIMAVRFIGQGNNL
;
A
#
# COMPACT_ATOMS: atom_id res chain seq x y z
N MET A 1 -3.57 -10.60 28.15
CA MET A 1 -2.87 -9.34 27.80
C MET A 1 -3.92 -8.36 27.30
N MET A 2 -4.15 -7.25 28.00
CA MET A 2 -5.17 -6.26 27.61
C MET A 2 -4.61 -5.45 26.43
N LYS A 3 -5.26 -5.48 25.27
CA LYS A 3 -4.77 -4.76 24.07
C LYS A 3 -4.99 -3.26 24.27
N ASN A 4 -3.93 -2.45 24.12
CA ASN A 4 -4.06 -0.99 24.12
C ASN A 4 -4.89 -0.56 22.90
N PRO A 5 -6.07 0.07 23.08
CA PRO A 5 -6.93 0.49 21.98
C PRO A 5 -6.27 1.52 21.06
N GLU A 6 -5.30 2.31 21.54
CA GLU A 6 -4.56 3.26 20.70
C GLU A 6 -3.78 2.56 19.57
N ASN A 7 -3.32 1.34 19.84
CA ASN A 7 -2.51 0.55 18.89
C ASN A 7 -3.35 -0.39 18.03
N CYS A 8 -4.65 -0.51 18.30
CA CYS A 8 -5.50 -1.53 17.69
C CYS A 8 -6.87 -1.02 17.23
N SER A 9 -7.20 0.25 17.42
CA SER A 9 -8.45 0.87 16.96
C SER A 9 -8.19 2.05 16.03
N ARG A 10 -8.89 2.04 14.89
CA ARG A 10 -8.88 3.11 13.87
C ARG A 10 -9.21 4.49 14.45
N ALA A 11 -9.93 4.54 15.56
CA ALA A 11 -10.28 5.79 16.25
C ALA A 11 -9.06 6.54 16.79
N PHE A 12 -7.89 5.91 16.93
CA PHE A 12 -6.69 6.55 17.47
C PHE A 12 -5.57 6.69 16.45
N PHE A 13 -5.77 6.20 15.22
CA PHE A 13 -4.73 6.22 14.20
C PHE A 13 -4.56 7.63 13.63
N SER A 14 -3.30 8.00 13.40
CA SER A 14 -2.95 9.23 12.71
C SER A 14 -3.43 9.21 11.26
N PHE A 15 -3.60 10.39 10.66
CA PHE A 15 -4.01 10.53 9.26
C PHE A 15 -2.83 10.52 8.28
N THR A 16 -1.60 10.38 8.79
CA THR A 16 -0.38 10.31 7.98
C THR A 16 -0.39 9.10 7.04
N PRO A 17 -0.66 7.86 7.50
CA PRO A 17 -0.85 6.73 6.61
C PRO A 17 -2.22 6.82 5.93
N VAL A 18 -2.21 7.06 4.61
CA VAL A 18 -3.42 7.08 3.78
C VAL A 18 -3.82 5.64 3.41
N CYS A 19 -4.05 4.80 4.41
CA CYS A 19 -4.35 3.38 4.26
C CYS A 19 -5.50 2.95 5.17
N GLU A 20 -6.38 2.09 4.65
CA GLU A 20 -7.47 1.49 5.43
C GLU A 20 -7.06 0.23 6.19
N ASP A 21 -5.95 -0.40 5.80
CA ASP A 21 -5.55 -1.68 6.39
C ASP A 21 -4.97 -1.46 7.80
N VAL A 22 -5.62 -2.07 8.77
CA VAL A 22 -5.25 -2.04 10.19
C VAL A 22 -4.97 -3.45 10.72
N SER A 23 -5.01 -4.45 9.84
CA SER A 23 -4.85 -5.84 10.18
C SER A 23 -3.39 -6.27 10.06
N ASN A 24 -3.03 -7.30 10.82
CA ASN A 24 -1.73 -7.97 10.68
C ASN A 24 -1.69 -8.91 9.46
N ASN A 25 -2.74 -8.95 8.63
CA ASN A 25 -2.85 -9.81 7.44
C ASN A 25 -1.63 -9.68 6.52
N PHE A 26 -1.09 -8.47 6.37
CA PHE A 26 0.13 -8.25 5.60
C PHE A 26 1.33 -8.99 6.22
N SER A 27 1.51 -8.84 7.53
CA SER A 27 2.58 -9.50 8.29
C SER A 27 2.42 -11.02 8.30
N GLU A 28 1.20 -11.53 8.45
CA GLU A 28 0.90 -12.96 8.39
C GLU A 28 1.17 -13.53 7.00
N SER A 29 0.69 -12.88 5.94
CA SER A 29 0.96 -13.29 4.56
C SER A 29 2.46 -13.26 4.24
N TYR A 30 3.16 -12.23 4.69
CA TYR A 30 4.61 -12.12 4.55
C TYR A 30 5.34 -13.25 5.28
N ASN A 31 5.02 -13.46 6.56
CA ASN A 31 5.62 -14.54 7.35
C ASN A 31 5.34 -15.92 6.75
N ASN A 32 4.10 -16.17 6.32
CA ASN A 32 3.74 -17.42 5.66
C ASN A 32 4.56 -17.67 4.39
N THR A 33 4.86 -16.62 3.62
CA THR A 33 5.73 -16.71 2.44
C THR A 33 7.16 -17.10 2.81
N LEU A 34 7.63 -16.69 3.98
CA LEU A 34 9.01 -16.91 4.43
C LEU A 34 9.22 -18.22 5.19
N ASN A 35 8.17 -18.88 5.68
CA ASN A 35 8.29 -20.05 6.54
C ASN A 35 9.20 -21.12 5.91
N THR A 36 8.93 -21.52 4.67
CA THR A 36 9.75 -22.53 3.96
C THR A 36 11.18 -22.04 3.71
N ALA A 37 11.38 -20.74 3.47
CA ALA A 37 12.72 -20.18 3.25
C ALA A 37 13.55 -20.21 4.55
N ARG A 38 12.93 -20.03 5.72
CA ARG A 38 13.61 -20.02 7.03
C ARG A 38 14.16 -21.39 7.44
N GLU A 39 13.68 -22.46 6.83
CA GLU A 39 14.18 -23.82 7.06
C GLU A 39 15.43 -24.14 6.21
N MET A 40 15.83 -23.24 5.32
CA MET A 40 16.96 -23.41 4.41
C MET A 40 18.26 -22.83 4.98
N PRO A 41 19.44 -23.29 4.50
CA PRO A 41 20.71 -22.62 4.80
C PRO A 41 20.68 -21.14 4.42
N LEU A 42 21.40 -20.29 5.16
CA LEU A 42 21.35 -18.82 5.05
C LEU A 42 21.39 -18.31 3.60
N VAL A 43 22.29 -18.84 2.78
CA VAL A 43 22.46 -18.42 1.38
C VAL A 43 21.21 -18.77 0.55
N GLU A 44 20.70 -19.99 0.69
CA GLU A 44 19.51 -20.43 -0.06
C GLU A 44 18.24 -19.74 0.45
N MET A 45 18.16 -19.44 1.76
CA MET A 45 17.09 -18.63 2.33
C MET A 45 17.04 -17.25 1.65
N LEU A 46 18.17 -16.53 1.62
CA LEU A 46 18.25 -15.19 1.01
C LEU A 46 17.92 -15.22 -0.48
N GLU A 47 18.44 -16.21 -1.20
CA GLU A 47 18.13 -16.42 -2.62
C GLU A 47 16.66 -16.71 -2.87
N THR A 48 16.03 -17.53 -2.03
CA THR A 48 14.60 -17.83 -2.11
C THR A 48 13.76 -16.58 -1.87
N VAL A 49 14.08 -15.79 -0.83
CA VAL A 49 13.41 -14.50 -0.57
C VAL A 49 13.55 -13.54 -1.75
N ARG A 50 14.75 -13.42 -2.31
CA ARG A 50 15.02 -12.58 -3.48
C ARG A 50 14.19 -13.01 -4.69
N ARG A 51 14.15 -14.31 -5.02
CA ARG A 51 13.37 -14.85 -6.14
C ARG A 51 11.87 -14.62 -5.95
N GLN A 52 11.35 -14.83 -4.74
CA GLN A 52 9.95 -14.56 -4.42
C GLN A 52 9.60 -13.08 -4.56
N ALA A 53 10.45 -12.18 -4.07
CA ALA A 53 10.26 -10.74 -4.23
C ALA A 53 10.31 -10.32 -5.70
N MET A 54 11.25 -10.87 -6.48
CA MET A 54 11.39 -10.62 -7.92
C MET A 54 10.13 -11.04 -8.69
N ILE A 55 9.61 -12.25 -8.48
CA ILE A 55 8.36 -12.73 -9.09
C ILE A 55 7.19 -11.82 -8.73
N ARG A 56 7.04 -11.47 -7.43
CA ARG A 56 5.95 -10.59 -6.97
C ARG A 56 6.03 -9.21 -7.59
N MET A 57 7.22 -8.63 -7.67
CA MET A 57 7.42 -7.32 -8.29
C MET A 57 7.07 -7.34 -9.77
N ASP A 58 7.49 -8.37 -10.51
CA ASP A 58 7.16 -8.48 -11.94
C ASP A 58 5.64 -8.68 -12.16
N MET A 59 4.99 -9.53 -11.37
CA MET A 59 3.53 -9.69 -11.41
C MET A 59 2.80 -8.37 -11.15
N ARG A 60 3.23 -7.60 -10.15
CA ARG A 60 2.63 -6.30 -9.79
C ARG A 60 2.90 -5.26 -10.88
N ARG A 61 4.10 -5.22 -11.45
CA ARG A 61 4.47 -4.38 -12.59
C ARG A 61 3.58 -4.69 -13.77
N THR A 62 3.49 -5.95 -14.19
CA THR A 62 2.65 -6.39 -15.30
C THR A 62 1.19 -5.98 -15.10
N LYS A 63 0.64 -6.16 -13.89
CA LYS A 63 -0.72 -5.70 -13.57
C LYS A 63 -0.87 -4.17 -13.68
N ALA A 64 0.08 -3.40 -13.14
CA ALA A 64 0.05 -1.93 -13.16
C ALA A 64 0.16 -1.33 -14.57
N PHE A 65 0.97 -1.94 -15.43
CA PHE A 65 1.17 -1.47 -16.81
C PHE A 65 0.03 -1.89 -17.75
N LYS A 66 -0.61 -3.04 -17.51
CA LYS A 66 -1.83 -3.45 -18.24
C LYS A 66 -3.04 -2.57 -17.90
N TRP A 67 -3.09 -2.02 -16.69
CA TRP A 67 -4.21 -1.20 -16.23
C TRP A 67 -4.25 0.17 -16.92
N GLN A 68 -5.36 0.53 -17.54
CA GLN A 68 -5.49 1.76 -18.36
C GLN A 68 -6.20 2.92 -17.66
N ALA A 69 -7.01 2.65 -16.64
CA ALA A 69 -7.75 3.72 -15.97
C ALA A 69 -6.81 4.63 -15.15
N LYS A 70 -7.19 5.90 -14.97
CA LYS A 70 -6.41 6.91 -14.23
C LYS A 70 -6.13 6.53 -12.77
N TYR A 71 -7.04 5.78 -12.14
CA TYR A 71 -6.95 5.34 -10.75
C TYR A 71 -7.03 3.82 -10.64
N SER A 72 -6.53 3.28 -9.52
CA SER A 72 -6.61 1.86 -9.19
C SER A 72 -8.05 1.33 -9.16
N GLU A 73 -8.21 0.04 -9.45
CA GLU A 73 -9.47 -0.69 -9.36
C GLU A 73 -10.16 -0.55 -7.98
N LYS A 74 -9.34 -0.52 -6.91
CA LYS A 74 -9.81 -0.31 -5.54
C LYS A 74 -10.63 0.97 -5.43
N VAL A 75 -10.14 2.09 -5.98
CA VAL A 75 -10.85 3.37 -5.94
C VAL A 75 -12.20 3.29 -6.66
N ALA A 76 -12.22 2.72 -7.86
CA ALA A 76 -13.44 2.58 -8.64
C ALA A 76 -14.51 1.77 -7.88
N ASN A 77 -14.09 0.65 -7.27
CA ASN A 77 -14.97 -0.21 -6.48
C ASN A 77 -15.45 0.48 -5.19
N THR A 78 -14.57 1.17 -4.46
CA THR A 78 -14.92 1.92 -3.24
C THR A 78 -15.92 3.03 -3.55
N ILE A 79 -15.67 3.86 -4.58
CA ILE A 79 -16.61 4.93 -4.96
C ILE A 79 -17.94 4.34 -5.40
N LYS A 80 -17.94 3.24 -6.17
CA LYS A 80 -19.17 2.56 -6.59
C LYS A 80 -19.97 2.03 -5.39
N ALA A 81 -19.30 1.49 -4.38
CA ALA A 81 -19.94 1.02 -3.16
C ALA A 81 -20.55 2.18 -2.35
N GLU A 82 -19.78 3.25 -2.11
CA GLU A 82 -20.25 4.41 -1.35
C GLU A 82 -21.40 5.15 -2.07
N LYS A 83 -21.42 5.17 -3.41
CA LYS A 83 -22.51 5.77 -4.20
C LYS A 83 -23.89 5.20 -3.89
N LYS A 84 -23.99 3.94 -3.45
CA LYS A 84 -25.26 3.28 -3.12
C LYS A 84 -25.98 3.91 -1.92
N HIS A 85 -25.24 4.62 -1.06
CA HIS A 85 -25.75 5.19 0.20
C HIS A 85 -25.96 6.70 0.13
N LEU A 86 -25.86 7.29 -1.07
CA LEU A 86 -25.98 8.75 -1.22
C LEU A 86 -27.40 9.26 -1.05
N PHE A 87 -28.41 8.39 -1.20
CA PHE A 87 -29.81 8.78 -1.07
C PHE A 87 -30.15 9.16 0.38
N ASP A 88 -29.47 8.54 1.35
CA ASP A 88 -29.61 8.83 2.78
C ASP A 88 -28.96 10.17 3.19
N CYS A 89 -28.17 10.78 2.30
CA CYS A 89 -27.37 11.96 2.61
C CYS A 89 -28.05 13.27 2.16
N ARG A 90 -28.26 14.21 3.09
CA ARG A 90 -28.75 15.58 2.81
C ARG A 90 -27.67 16.61 3.08
N VAL A 91 -27.35 17.45 2.09
CA VAL A 91 -26.28 18.45 2.17
C VAL A 91 -26.83 19.84 2.47
N ILE A 92 -26.28 20.47 3.51
CA ILE A 92 -26.53 21.86 3.92
C ILE A 92 -25.20 22.63 3.82
N PRO A 93 -25.10 23.69 3.00
CA PRO A 93 -23.90 24.49 2.90
C PRO A 93 -23.73 25.40 4.12
N SER A 94 -22.53 25.44 4.71
CA SER A 94 -22.18 26.37 5.79
C SER A 94 -21.41 27.59 5.27
N GLY A 95 -20.62 27.43 4.20
CA GLY A 95 -19.79 28.48 3.60
C GLY A 95 -18.32 28.06 3.53
N ASN A 96 -17.48 28.78 2.78
CA ASN A 96 -16.01 28.56 2.70
C ASN A 96 -15.57 27.11 2.39
N GLY A 97 -16.37 26.38 1.62
CA GLY A 97 -16.10 24.97 1.29
C GLY A 97 -16.43 23.97 2.40
N ILE A 98 -17.09 24.42 3.48
CA ILE A 98 -17.58 23.60 4.59
C ILE A 98 -19.06 23.30 4.40
N TYR A 99 -19.42 22.06 4.68
CA TYR A 99 -20.77 21.52 4.52
C TYR A 99 -21.15 20.67 5.73
N GLU A 100 -22.41 20.75 6.12
CA GLU A 100 -23.04 19.76 6.97
C GLU A 100 -23.76 18.74 6.08
N VAL A 101 -23.55 17.46 6.36
CA VAL A 101 -24.22 16.36 5.67
C VAL A 101 -24.97 15.52 6.68
N GLY A 102 -26.30 15.59 6.65
CA GLY A 102 -27.15 14.74 7.47
C GLY A 102 -27.28 13.33 6.86
N GLU A 103 -27.12 12.30 7.68
CA GLU A 103 -27.37 10.87 7.39
C GLU A 103 -27.97 10.22 8.64
N ASN A 104 -29.16 9.58 8.53
CA ASN A 104 -29.80 8.85 9.63
C ASN A 104 -29.82 9.59 10.99
N ASN A 105 -30.32 10.83 11.01
CA ASN A 105 -30.37 11.73 12.18
C ASN A 105 -29.02 12.15 12.77
N HIS A 106 -27.90 11.85 12.11
CA HIS A 106 -26.58 12.34 12.48
C HIS A 106 -26.08 13.35 11.45
N SER A 107 -25.41 14.40 11.92
CA SER A 107 -24.79 15.41 11.06
C SER A 107 -23.28 15.19 10.96
N HIS A 108 -22.77 15.29 9.74
CA HIS A 108 -21.35 15.13 9.43
C HIS A 108 -20.77 16.39 8.82
N THR A 109 -19.76 16.97 9.48
CA THR A 109 -18.98 18.08 8.89
C THR A 109 -18.05 17.56 7.81
N VAL A 110 -18.15 18.16 6.62
CA VAL A 110 -17.28 17.90 5.46
C VAL A 110 -16.56 19.20 5.09
N ASN A 111 -15.23 19.17 5.07
CA ASN A 111 -14.41 20.28 4.59
C ASN A 111 -13.81 19.90 3.22
N MET A 112 -14.26 20.58 2.18
CA MET A 112 -13.83 20.33 0.81
C MET A 112 -12.43 20.88 0.49
N VAL A 113 -11.96 21.88 1.25
CA VAL A 113 -10.64 22.50 1.08
C VAL A 113 -9.57 21.59 1.68
N GLU A 114 -9.76 21.20 2.94
CA GLU A 114 -8.85 20.30 3.65
C GLU A 114 -9.02 18.82 3.23
N LYS A 115 -10.07 18.51 2.46
CA LYS A 115 -10.42 17.15 2.05
C LYS A 115 -10.65 16.22 3.23
N THR A 116 -11.39 16.70 4.23
CA THR A 116 -11.70 15.97 5.47
C THR A 116 -13.19 15.78 5.66
N CYS A 117 -13.54 14.76 6.45
CA CYS A 117 -14.89 14.52 6.93
C CYS A 117 -14.81 14.02 8.37
N VAL A 118 -15.76 14.39 9.23
CA VAL A 118 -15.81 13.96 10.63
C VAL A 118 -15.92 12.44 10.79
N CYS A 119 -16.43 11.72 9.77
CA CYS A 119 -16.41 10.25 9.76
C CYS A 119 -15.00 9.66 9.56
N ARG A 120 -13.99 10.51 9.36
CA ARG A 120 -12.54 10.23 9.20
C ARG A 120 -12.15 9.36 8.02
N ARG A 121 -13.10 8.73 7.33
CA ARG A 121 -12.83 7.85 6.19
C ARG A 121 -12.05 8.55 5.07
N TRP A 122 -12.36 9.80 4.78
CA TRP A 122 -11.65 10.54 3.72
C TRP A 122 -10.19 10.80 4.11
N SER A 123 -9.93 11.30 5.32
CA SER A 123 -8.58 11.54 5.82
C SER A 123 -7.76 10.25 5.96
N MET A 124 -8.38 9.17 6.45
CA MET A 124 -7.68 7.89 6.65
C MET A 124 -7.39 7.16 5.35
N THR A 125 -8.34 7.14 4.41
CA THR A 125 -8.21 6.30 3.20
C THR A 125 -7.74 7.10 1.99
N GLY A 126 -7.85 8.43 2.00
CA GLY A 126 -7.60 9.29 0.85
C GLY A 126 -8.65 9.15 -0.25
N ILE A 127 -9.74 8.43 -0.01
CA ILE A 127 -10.86 8.25 -0.93
C ILE A 127 -12.07 8.96 -0.32
N PRO A 128 -12.79 9.81 -1.08
CA PRO A 128 -13.99 10.46 -0.57
C PRO A 128 -15.01 9.44 -0.02
N CYS A 129 -15.46 9.65 1.22
CA CYS A 129 -16.55 8.89 1.82
C CYS A 129 -17.90 9.29 1.21
N ARG A 130 -18.99 8.54 1.49
CA ARG A 130 -20.35 8.92 1.06
C ARG A 130 -20.74 10.37 1.35
N HIS A 131 -20.38 10.92 2.51
CA HIS A 131 -20.70 12.32 2.86
C HIS A 131 -20.00 13.30 1.93
N ALA A 132 -18.70 13.12 1.73
CA ALA A 132 -17.91 13.93 0.80
C ALA A 132 -18.38 13.74 -0.65
N LEU A 133 -18.64 12.50 -1.07
CA LEU A 133 -19.17 12.18 -2.40
C LEU A 133 -20.51 12.88 -2.65
N ARG A 134 -21.39 12.95 -1.65
CA ARG A 134 -22.67 13.65 -1.78
C ARG A 134 -22.46 15.14 -2.06
N VAL A 135 -21.53 15.78 -1.36
CA VAL A 135 -21.16 17.18 -1.60
C VAL A 135 -20.56 17.37 -2.99
N ILE A 136 -19.56 16.55 -3.36
CA ILE A 136 -18.89 16.58 -4.67
C ILE A 136 -19.90 16.50 -5.81
N LEU A 137 -20.80 15.51 -5.76
CA LEU A 137 -21.78 15.26 -6.81
C LEU A 137 -22.86 16.34 -6.85
N LYS A 138 -23.30 16.87 -5.69
CA LYS A 138 -24.22 18.02 -5.64
C LYS A 138 -23.62 19.27 -6.31
N LYS A 139 -22.30 19.45 -6.21
CA LYS A 139 -21.55 20.52 -6.89
C LYS A 139 -21.20 20.20 -8.35
N LYS A 140 -21.63 19.05 -8.89
CA LYS A 140 -21.31 18.57 -10.25
C LYS A 140 -19.79 18.46 -10.51
N LEU A 141 -19.02 18.12 -9.49
CA LEU A 141 -17.57 17.93 -9.59
C LEU A 141 -17.25 16.44 -9.78
N ASP A 142 -16.10 16.14 -10.39
CA ASP A 142 -15.63 14.77 -10.56
C ASP A 142 -15.03 14.22 -9.25
N PRO A 143 -15.60 13.15 -8.65
CA PRO A 143 -15.04 12.51 -7.45
C PRO A 143 -13.59 12.08 -7.57
N LEU A 144 -13.16 11.70 -8.77
CA LEU A 144 -11.81 11.20 -8.98
C LEU A 144 -10.74 12.27 -8.70
N ASN A 145 -11.05 13.55 -8.91
CA ASN A 145 -10.15 14.66 -8.59
C ASN A 145 -9.93 14.87 -7.07
N TYR A 146 -10.71 14.19 -6.24
CA TYR A 146 -10.64 14.27 -4.78
C TYR A 146 -10.00 13.02 -4.14
N VAL A 147 -9.54 12.08 -4.97
CA VAL A 147 -8.81 10.89 -4.53
C VAL A 147 -7.33 11.20 -4.37
N SER A 148 -6.71 10.63 -3.33
CA SER A 148 -5.28 10.78 -3.05
C SER A 148 -4.39 10.29 -4.20
N HIS A 149 -3.29 11.00 -4.43
CA HIS A 149 -2.33 10.71 -5.49
C HIS A 149 -1.69 9.31 -5.35
N TRP A 150 -1.68 8.73 -4.16
CA TRP A 150 -1.22 7.37 -3.89
C TRP A 150 -1.99 6.30 -4.68
N TYR A 151 -3.23 6.59 -5.08
CA TYR A 151 -4.05 5.66 -5.86
C TYR A 151 -4.03 5.91 -7.37
N LEU A 152 -3.23 6.86 -7.84
CA LEU A 152 -3.04 7.08 -9.27
C LEU A 152 -2.30 5.89 -9.88
N THR A 153 -2.74 5.48 -11.07
CA THR A 153 -2.07 4.43 -11.84
C THR A 153 -0.63 4.83 -12.19
N SER A 154 -0.35 6.12 -12.38
CA SER A 154 1.01 6.63 -12.57
C SER A 154 1.89 6.38 -11.34
N THR A 155 1.40 6.67 -10.14
CA THR A 155 2.10 6.37 -8.87
C THR A 155 2.29 4.86 -8.70
N TRP A 156 1.26 4.06 -9.01
CA TRP A 156 1.35 2.61 -8.96
C TRP A 156 2.42 2.06 -9.92
N ARG A 157 2.47 2.55 -11.16
CA ARG A 157 3.51 2.16 -12.13
C ARG A 157 4.91 2.56 -11.67
N LYS A 158 5.07 3.78 -11.11
CA LYS A 158 6.35 4.23 -10.53
C LYS A 158 6.80 3.33 -9.37
N GLN A 159 5.87 2.88 -8.52
CA GLN A 159 6.21 1.99 -7.40
C GLN A 159 6.85 0.67 -7.83
N TYR A 160 6.47 0.16 -9.01
CA TYR A 160 6.93 -1.13 -9.53
C TYR A 160 7.75 -0.99 -10.83
N CYS A 161 8.29 0.19 -11.13
CA CYS A 161 9.03 0.39 -12.39
C CYS A 161 10.43 -0.23 -12.35
N ASN A 162 11.06 -0.26 -11.17
CA ASN A 162 12.41 -0.78 -10.97
C ASN A 162 12.35 -2.26 -10.59
N PRO A 163 12.89 -3.18 -11.41
CA PRO A 163 12.90 -4.60 -11.09
C PRO A 163 13.99 -4.94 -10.05
N ILE A 164 13.77 -6.01 -9.30
CA ILE A 164 14.86 -6.70 -8.61
C ILE A 164 15.66 -7.47 -9.66
N LEU A 165 16.96 -7.24 -9.72
CA LEU A 165 17.83 -7.85 -10.72
C LEU A 165 18.23 -9.29 -10.32
N PRO A 166 18.49 -10.16 -11.30
CA PRO A 166 19.04 -11.47 -11.03
C PRO A 166 20.44 -11.36 -10.43
N VAL A 167 20.79 -12.37 -9.63
CA VAL A 167 22.13 -12.60 -9.10
C VAL A 167 22.61 -13.91 -9.71
N ASN A 168 23.87 -13.96 -10.15
CA ASN A 168 24.43 -15.18 -10.73
C ASN A 168 24.47 -16.31 -9.68
N GLY A 169 24.61 -17.56 -10.10
CA GLY A 169 24.81 -18.69 -9.18
C GLY A 169 26.17 -18.65 -8.46
N ILE A 170 26.31 -19.43 -7.39
CA ILE A 170 27.51 -19.45 -6.52
C ILE A 170 28.83 -19.66 -7.29
N ASN A 171 28.80 -20.44 -8.36
CA ASN A 171 29.97 -20.70 -9.22
C ASN A 171 30.50 -19.45 -9.94
N PHE A 172 29.71 -18.39 -10.00
CA PHE A 172 30.05 -17.12 -10.67
C PHE A 172 30.28 -15.98 -9.67
N TRP A 173 30.26 -16.25 -8.37
CA TRP A 173 30.52 -15.23 -7.35
C TRP A 173 32.00 -14.96 -7.25
N ARG A 174 32.37 -13.67 -7.11
CA ARG A 174 33.76 -13.31 -6.88
C ARG A 174 34.11 -13.59 -5.42
N SER A 175 35.32 -14.10 -5.20
CA SER A 175 35.90 -14.13 -3.86
C SER A 175 35.91 -12.72 -3.28
N SER A 176 35.48 -12.60 -2.03
CA SER A 176 35.46 -11.31 -1.35
C SER A 176 36.85 -10.84 -0.90
N GLY A 177 37.82 -11.76 -0.85
CA GLY A 177 39.14 -11.54 -0.24
C GLY A 177 39.12 -11.61 1.30
N GLU A 178 37.95 -11.79 1.91
CA GLU A 178 37.81 -11.93 3.37
C GLU A 178 38.23 -13.34 3.84
N PRO A 179 38.74 -13.47 5.07
CA PRO A 179 39.18 -14.76 5.61
C PRO A 179 38.00 -15.75 5.71
N THR A 180 38.27 -17.00 5.35
CA THR A 180 37.32 -18.10 5.49
C THR A 180 37.00 -18.35 6.96
N ILE A 181 35.73 -18.36 7.31
CA ILE A 181 35.29 -18.68 8.68
C ILE A 181 35.13 -20.19 8.78
N THR A 182 35.76 -20.80 9.78
CA THR A 182 35.56 -22.21 10.13
C THR A 182 34.49 -22.32 11.21
N VAL A 183 33.43 -23.08 10.95
CA VAL A 183 32.42 -23.43 11.97
C VAL A 183 32.42 -24.96 12.10
N GLY A 184 33.15 -25.46 13.10
CA GLY A 184 33.43 -26.90 13.22
C GLY A 184 34.27 -27.41 12.03
N ASN A 185 33.81 -28.47 11.37
CA ASN A 185 34.47 -29.05 10.17
C ASN A 185 34.03 -28.41 8.85
N VAL A 186 33.27 -27.29 8.88
CA VAL A 186 32.73 -26.63 7.70
C VAL A 186 33.50 -25.33 7.41
N LEU A 187 34.02 -25.21 6.19
CA LEU A 187 34.66 -23.99 5.67
C LEU A 187 33.60 -23.10 5.01
N ILE A 188 33.42 -21.88 5.51
CA ILE A 188 32.52 -20.88 4.94
C ILE A 188 33.35 -19.82 4.23
N MET A 189 33.40 -19.88 2.90
CA MET A 189 34.05 -18.86 2.08
C MET A 189 33.19 -17.60 2.01
N ALA A 190 33.82 -16.46 2.27
CA ALA A 190 33.20 -15.17 2.08
C ALA A 190 33.20 -14.77 0.59
N VAL A 191 32.02 -14.45 0.08
CA VAL A 191 31.75 -14.23 -1.36
C VAL A 191 31.04 -12.90 -1.54
N ARG A 192 31.37 -12.16 -2.61
CA ARG A 192 30.66 -10.93 -2.98
C ARG A 192 29.59 -11.23 -4.02
N PHE A 193 28.35 -10.87 -3.70
CA PHE A 193 27.24 -10.91 -4.65
C PHE A 193 27.41 -9.80 -5.68
N ILE A 194 27.57 -10.16 -6.95
CA ILE A 194 27.57 -9.21 -8.06
C ILE A 194 26.18 -9.23 -8.67
N GLY A 195 25.39 -8.21 -8.36
CA GLY A 195 24.15 -7.93 -9.09
C GLY A 195 24.51 -7.53 -10.52
N GLN A 196 23.73 -7.96 -11.50
CA GLN A 196 23.86 -7.50 -12.89
C GLN A 196 23.32 -6.06 -13.04
N GLY A 197 23.91 -5.10 -12.32
CA GLY A 197 23.72 -3.68 -12.52
C GLY A 197 24.98 -3.13 -13.15
N ASN A 198 24.89 -2.72 -14.42
CA ASN A 198 26.00 -2.11 -15.14
C ASN A 198 26.60 -0.96 -14.33
N ASN A 199 27.93 -0.89 -14.35
CA ASN A 199 28.68 0.35 -14.15
C ASN A 199 28.06 1.43 -15.04
N LEU A 200 27.41 2.41 -14.42
CA LEU A 200 27.21 3.76 -14.93
C LEU A 200 27.64 4.72 -13.82
#